data_AF-A0A5C8PGB0-F1
#
_entry.id   AF-A0A5C8PGB0-F1
#
_cell.length_a   1.000
_cell.length_b   1.000
_cell.length_c   1.000
_cell.angle_alpha   90.00
_cell.angle_beta   90.00
_cell.angle_gamma   90.00
#
_symmetry.space_group_name_H-M   'P 1'
#
loop_
_entity.id
_entity.type
_entity.pdbx_description
1 polymer ?
#
loop_
_entity_poly.entity_id
_entity_poly.type
_entity_poly.pdbx_seq_one_letter_code
_entity_poly.pdbx_strand_id
1 'polypeptide(L)'
;MTIQLMYPPYPAGTIDYPGGTLEVQVNEVVTYQDFSPADNQALLMIAYPWDPVSGAPAIVPASTHGYNSFARNVDDPLIFLPATHFPPLLAEGFNFEDQLFDGIDPASGASESGTGFGDITLSDPGGELDDAITRYAWDGRSISIFRPDFTRIAALGCDKVLFSDEEKRLKVKHRQGRLYETPLLGRYDGSGGLGGDAALKGQPIPQAYGRVFNVEPRLINAEKLIYQWHDRQVKAVTSIRDGVSEYTLTGGNFDTYADLDALASVPVGQAVKGSADGCFRLGSAPALSLRLDGWGDDENLLLHGISSMVQFYQETRANILRRIAVSRGPDPVKDSSTLAIAADVDNAAFFRMNVLQPGPVGFYFDSDISIGAACDRIMAGCLGWWRIGLNAKLTVNQLDRQTRADFVIDHPADTKGTPEMMAWSPPRWKTRVGWRHNWAPQLKSELGAATASQQLLYGEEWTYVQAQDDAVQLLHAQAPDVPIAGEYALEGDAVAEAVRQQALLGVDRQRWRIPVRLDPFADVLGRVCQVRGYTRYGLEARLMTVVRVEAVAGLNYVTLDLWG
;
A
#
# COMPACT_ATOMS: atom_id res chain seq x y z
N MET A 1 -0.39 -33.66 8.66
CA MET A 1 -0.47 -33.43 7.23
C MET A 1 0.44 -32.25 6.87
N THR A 2 1.63 -32.51 6.31
CA THR A 2 2.63 -31.48 6.01
C THR A 2 2.28 -30.79 4.68
N ILE A 3 1.78 -29.55 4.74
CA ILE A 3 1.78 -28.69 3.56
C ILE A 3 3.20 -28.11 3.46
N GLN A 4 4.01 -28.65 2.55
CA GLN A 4 5.29 -28.03 2.21
C GLN A 4 5.01 -26.73 1.44
N LEU A 5 5.08 -25.60 2.15
CA LEU A 5 5.17 -24.29 1.53
C LEU A 5 6.56 -24.18 0.90
N MET A 6 6.58 -24.38 -0.41
CA MET A 6 7.80 -24.34 -1.19
C MET A 6 8.00 -22.88 -1.59
N TYR A 7 8.77 -22.10 -0.81
CA TYR A 7 9.28 -20.81 -1.29
C TYR A 7 9.86 -21.02 -2.71
N PRO A 8 9.67 -20.08 -3.65
CA PRO A 8 10.33 -20.20 -4.95
C PRO A 8 11.84 -20.36 -4.70
N PRO A 9 12.49 -21.42 -5.24
CA PRO A 9 13.91 -21.64 -5.05
C PRO A 9 14.61 -20.57 -5.86
N TYR A 10 15.20 -19.60 -5.18
CA TYR A 10 16.35 -18.94 -5.77
C TYR A 10 17.46 -19.98 -5.83
N PRO A 11 18.10 -20.20 -7.00
CA PRO A 11 19.32 -20.98 -7.03
C PRO A 11 20.35 -20.27 -6.15
N ALA A 12 20.98 -21.00 -5.23
CA ALA A 12 22.12 -20.48 -4.48
C ALA A 12 23.16 -19.95 -5.49
N GLY A 13 23.58 -18.70 -5.32
CA GLY A 13 24.47 -18.04 -6.27
C GLY A 13 25.06 -16.77 -5.71
N THR A 14 26.30 -16.49 -6.13
CA THR A 14 27.02 -15.26 -5.87
C THR A 14 26.62 -14.19 -6.88
N ILE A 15 26.33 -12.99 -6.41
CA ILE A 15 26.08 -11.82 -7.26
C ILE A 15 27.28 -10.88 -7.09
N ASP A 16 28.02 -10.66 -8.18
CA ASP A 16 29.10 -9.68 -8.25
C ASP A 16 28.56 -8.30 -8.64
N TYR A 17 28.93 -7.27 -7.89
CA TYR A 17 28.62 -5.87 -8.18
C TYR A 17 29.87 -5.00 -8.00
N PRO A 18 29.87 -3.73 -8.46
CA PRO A 18 31.06 -2.84 -8.49
C PRO A 18 31.59 -2.39 -7.11
N GLY A 19 31.39 -3.18 -6.07
CA GLY A 19 31.89 -2.97 -4.70
C GLY A 19 32.09 -4.25 -3.89
N GLY A 20 31.97 -5.45 -4.49
CA GLY A 20 32.20 -6.74 -3.82
C GLY A 20 31.27 -7.86 -4.31
N THR A 21 31.42 -9.03 -3.70
CA THR A 21 30.62 -10.24 -3.96
C THR A 21 29.64 -10.45 -2.81
N LEU A 22 28.34 -10.55 -3.09
CA LEU A 22 27.31 -10.91 -2.11
C LEU A 22 27.02 -12.42 -2.20
N GLU A 23 27.23 -13.14 -1.10
CA GLU A 23 26.74 -14.50 -0.93
C GLU A 23 25.30 -14.47 -0.42
N VAL A 24 24.36 -15.02 -1.20
CA VAL A 24 22.98 -15.20 -0.78
C VAL A 24 22.85 -16.56 -0.08
N GLN A 25 22.81 -16.56 1.24
CA GLN A 25 22.55 -17.75 2.05
C GLN A 25 21.03 -18.01 2.12
N VAL A 26 20.63 -19.28 1.93
CA VAL A 26 19.23 -19.73 2.06
C VAL A 26 18.89 -19.83 3.54
N ASN A 27 18.17 -18.86 4.08
CA ASN A 27 17.64 -18.96 5.45
C ASN A 27 16.24 -19.57 5.47
N GLU A 28 16.16 -20.68 6.22
CA GLU A 28 15.01 -21.39 6.80
C GLU A 28 13.93 -21.97 5.87
N VAL A 29 13.99 -23.30 5.76
CA VAL A 29 12.84 -24.17 5.48
C VAL A 29 11.91 -24.12 6.70
N VAL A 30 10.78 -23.42 6.60
CA VAL A 30 9.71 -23.53 7.58
C VAL A 30 8.95 -24.82 7.31
N THR A 31 9.38 -25.92 7.94
CA THR A 31 8.56 -27.12 8.07
C THR A 31 7.42 -26.83 9.03
N TYR A 32 6.19 -26.70 8.51
CA TYR A 32 5.00 -26.81 9.33
C TYR A 32 4.92 -28.27 9.82
N GLN A 33 5.30 -28.50 11.07
CA GLN A 33 5.06 -29.77 11.73
C GLN A 33 3.55 -30.03 11.79
N ASP A 34 3.20 -31.30 11.70
CA ASP A 34 1.85 -31.81 11.91
C ASP A 34 1.42 -31.58 13.35
N PHE A 35 1.03 -30.35 13.68
CA PHE A 35 0.35 -30.05 14.93
C PHE A 35 -1.02 -30.74 14.90
N SER A 36 -1.38 -31.39 16.01
CA SER A 36 -2.65 -32.10 16.08
C SER A 36 -3.81 -31.10 15.89
N PRO A 37 -4.98 -31.53 15.39
CA PRO A 37 -6.14 -30.65 15.23
C PRO A 37 -6.53 -29.87 16.51
N ALA A 38 -6.12 -30.34 17.69
CA ALA A 38 -6.36 -29.70 18.98
C ALA A 38 -5.36 -28.55 19.28
N ASP A 39 -4.12 -28.62 18.78
CA ASP A 39 -3.09 -27.60 19.02
C ASP A 39 -3.29 -26.34 18.15
N ASN A 40 -4.05 -26.46 17.06
CA ASN A 40 -4.37 -25.36 16.14
C ASN A 40 -5.43 -24.37 16.67
N GLN A 41 -6.04 -24.64 17.83
CA GLN A 41 -7.12 -23.80 18.38
C GLN A 41 -6.67 -22.96 19.60
N ALA A 42 -5.51 -23.26 20.17
CA ALA A 42 -5.02 -22.53 21.34
C ALA A 42 -4.48 -21.15 20.94
N LEU A 43 -5.26 -20.10 21.18
CA LEU A 43 -4.86 -18.71 20.94
C LEU A 43 -4.58 -17.97 22.24
N LEU A 44 -3.58 -17.08 22.18
CA LEU A 44 -3.28 -16.06 23.19
C LEU A 44 -3.58 -14.69 22.59
N MET A 45 -4.18 -13.80 23.38
CA MET A 45 -4.44 -12.41 23.01
C MET A 45 -3.76 -11.48 24.01
N ILE A 46 -3.18 -10.39 23.50
CA ILE A 46 -2.74 -9.25 24.30
C ILE A 46 -3.35 -7.98 23.69
N ALA A 47 -4.15 -7.27 24.48
CA ALA A 47 -4.61 -5.94 24.12
C ALA A 47 -3.82 -4.86 24.88
N TYR A 48 -3.63 -3.71 24.23
CA TYR A 48 -2.86 -2.59 24.76
C TYR A 48 -3.71 -1.32 24.90
N PRO A 49 -4.78 -1.32 25.72
CA PRO A 49 -5.60 -0.13 25.92
C PRO A 49 -4.80 0.96 26.67
N TRP A 50 -5.21 2.22 26.54
CA TRP A 50 -4.52 3.33 27.18
C TRP A 50 -5.05 3.57 28.60
N ASP A 51 -4.17 3.57 29.58
CA ASP A 51 -4.53 3.94 30.95
C ASP A 51 -4.35 5.45 31.15
N PRO A 52 -5.45 6.22 31.31
CA PRO A 52 -5.37 7.67 31.45
C PRO A 52 -4.67 8.10 32.75
N VAL A 53 -4.56 7.21 33.74
CA VAL A 53 -3.93 7.52 35.03
C VAL A 53 -2.41 7.43 34.94
N SER A 54 -1.89 6.35 34.35
CA SER A 54 -0.44 6.18 34.17
C SER A 54 0.11 6.91 32.95
N GLY A 55 -0.73 7.28 31.99
CA GLY A 55 -0.29 7.91 30.73
C GLY A 55 0.51 6.94 29.85
N ALA A 56 0.23 5.64 29.95
CA ALA A 56 0.90 4.58 29.20
C ALA A 56 -0.09 3.48 28.78
N PRO A 57 0.27 2.64 27.78
CA PRO A 57 -0.52 1.45 27.47
C PRO A 57 -0.54 0.45 28.63
N ALA A 58 -1.73 0.07 29.07
CA ALA A 58 -1.95 -1.07 29.96
C ALA A 58 -1.95 -2.39 29.15
N ILE A 59 -1.77 -3.53 29.82
CA ILE A 59 -1.73 -4.86 29.20
C ILE A 59 -2.94 -5.65 29.68
N VAL A 60 -3.76 -6.13 28.74
CA VAL A 60 -4.90 -7.00 29.03
C VAL A 60 -4.70 -8.34 28.28
N PRO A 61 -4.24 -9.40 28.99
CA PRO A 61 -4.04 -10.72 28.40
C PRO A 61 -5.31 -11.57 28.45
N ALA A 62 -5.52 -12.43 27.46
CA ALA A 62 -6.52 -13.49 27.47
C ALA A 62 -6.03 -14.71 26.69
N SER A 63 -6.60 -15.88 26.95
CA SER A 63 -6.32 -17.11 26.22
C SER A 63 -7.56 -17.97 26.12
N THR A 64 -7.53 -18.92 25.18
CA THR A 64 -8.62 -19.89 24.99
C THR A 64 -8.68 -20.97 26.08
N HIS A 65 -7.54 -21.34 26.68
CA HIS A 65 -7.43 -22.50 27.58
C HIS A 65 -6.72 -22.23 28.91
N GLY A 66 -6.30 -20.99 29.16
CA GLY A 66 -5.43 -20.64 30.28
C GLY A 66 -3.97 -20.94 29.92
N TYR A 67 -3.08 -19.97 30.12
CA TYR A 67 -1.67 -20.15 29.78
C TYR A 67 -0.76 -19.33 30.70
N ASN A 68 0.38 -19.90 31.11
CA ASN A 68 1.40 -19.18 31.86
C ASN A 68 2.65 -19.05 30.99
N SER A 69 3.08 -17.81 30.74
CA SER A 69 4.34 -17.57 30.04
C SER A 69 5.53 -18.14 30.80
N PHE A 70 6.35 -18.95 30.11
CA PHE A 70 7.63 -19.41 30.64
C PHE A 70 8.62 -18.25 30.74
N ALA A 71 9.61 -18.38 31.63
CA ALA A 71 10.60 -17.35 31.85
C ALA A 71 11.55 -17.20 30.63
N ARG A 72 11.43 -16.04 29.96
CA ARG A 72 12.41 -15.33 29.12
C ARG A 72 12.94 -16.06 27.87
N ASN A 73 12.54 -15.55 26.69
CA ASN A 73 13.39 -15.57 25.49
C ASN A 73 13.69 -14.12 25.08
N VAL A 74 14.94 -13.84 24.74
CA VAL A 74 15.59 -12.51 24.82
C VAL A 74 15.47 -11.62 23.58
N ASP A 75 14.68 -12.02 22.58
CA ASP A 75 14.77 -11.42 21.24
C ASP A 75 13.54 -10.61 20.79
N ASP A 76 12.58 -10.32 21.68
CA ASP A 76 11.48 -9.36 21.44
C ASP A 76 11.36 -8.38 22.64
N PRO A 77 11.53 -7.05 22.47
CA PRO A 77 11.57 -6.06 23.54
C PRO A 77 10.15 -5.55 23.85
N LEU A 78 9.12 -6.02 23.15
CA LEU A 78 7.71 -5.74 23.45
C LEU A 78 6.97 -6.89 24.14
N ILE A 79 7.63 -8.04 24.33
CA ILE A 79 7.04 -9.21 24.99
C ILE A 79 7.91 -9.59 26.19
N PHE A 80 7.24 -9.98 27.27
CA PHE A 80 7.75 -10.53 28.53
C PHE A 80 7.94 -9.54 29.70
N LEU A 81 6.83 -9.28 30.38
CA LEU A 81 6.84 -9.49 31.83
C LEU A 81 6.94 -11.01 32.07
N PRO A 82 8.04 -11.54 32.65
CA PRO A 82 8.12 -12.96 32.97
C PRO A 82 6.99 -13.35 33.93
N ALA A 83 6.47 -14.58 33.80
CA ALA A 83 5.37 -15.12 34.62
C ALA A 83 4.02 -14.40 34.49
N THR A 84 3.70 -13.90 33.29
CA THR A 84 2.35 -13.40 32.99
C THR A 84 1.38 -14.58 32.81
N HIS A 85 0.29 -14.57 33.59
CA HIS A 85 -0.85 -15.47 33.45
C HIS A 85 -1.82 -14.90 32.42
N PHE A 86 -2.19 -15.73 31.45
CA PHE A 86 -3.23 -15.47 30.47
C PHE A 86 -4.47 -16.25 30.93
N PRO A 87 -5.51 -15.56 31.43
CA PRO A 87 -6.71 -16.24 31.90
C PRO A 87 -7.51 -16.85 30.71
N PRO A 88 -8.29 -17.92 30.93
CA PRO A 88 -9.08 -18.60 29.89
C PRO A 88 -10.34 -17.80 29.51
N LEU A 89 -10.19 -16.52 29.16
CA LEU A 89 -11.31 -15.62 28.86
C LEU A 89 -11.61 -15.54 27.36
N LEU A 90 -10.70 -15.93 26.47
CA LEU A 90 -10.89 -15.77 25.02
C LEU A 90 -11.81 -16.86 24.47
N ALA A 91 -12.93 -16.46 23.84
CA ALA A 91 -13.79 -17.40 23.13
C ALA A 91 -13.09 -18.00 21.90
N GLU A 92 -13.52 -19.20 21.48
CA GLU A 92 -12.91 -19.91 20.36
C GLU A 92 -13.11 -19.18 19.02
N GLY A 93 -11.99 -18.81 18.39
CA GLY A 93 -11.94 -18.29 17.03
C GLY A 93 -12.49 -16.88 16.85
N PHE A 94 -12.12 -16.24 15.75
CA PHE A 94 -12.74 -14.99 15.31
C PHE A 94 -12.95 -15.03 13.79
N ASN A 95 -14.05 -14.44 13.34
CA ASN A 95 -14.37 -14.35 11.92
C ASN A 95 -13.53 -13.25 11.27
N PHE A 96 -12.96 -13.51 10.11
CA PHE A 96 -12.38 -12.45 9.30
C PHE A 96 -12.41 -12.78 7.82
N GLU A 97 -12.33 -11.71 7.04
CA GLU A 97 -12.19 -11.71 5.60
C GLU A 97 -11.06 -10.76 5.22
N ASP A 98 -10.18 -11.22 4.34
CA ASP A 98 -9.11 -10.42 3.74
C ASP A 98 -9.08 -10.64 2.23
N GLN A 99 -8.90 -9.57 1.47
CA GLN A 99 -9.05 -9.55 0.01
C GLN A 99 -8.08 -8.58 -0.63
N LEU A 100 -7.48 -8.99 -1.76
CA LEU A 100 -6.61 -8.12 -2.57
C LEU A 100 -7.42 -7.26 -3.54
N PHE A 101 -8.33 -7.90 -4.29
CA PHE A 101 -9.20 -7.23 -5.24
C PHE A 101 -10.43 -8.08 -5.56
N ASP A 102 -11.46 -7.44 -6.10
CA ASP A 102 -12.66 -8.09 -6.62
C ASP A 102 -12.71 -8.05 -8.15
N GLY A 103 -13.56 -8.88 -8.74
CA GLY A 103 -13.76 -8.97 -10.19
C GLY A 103 -12.70 -9.79 -10.91
N ILE A 104 -12.82 -9.78 -12.25
CA ILE A 104 -11.94 -10.50 -13.17
C ILE A 104 -10.82 -9.59 -13.68
N ASP A 105 -11.17 -8.34 -13.98
CA ASP A 105 -10.22 -7.29 -14.30
C ASP A 105 -9.80 -6.60 -12.97
N PRO A 106 -8.57 -6.84 -12.47
CA PRO A 106 -8.17 -6.42 -11.13
C PRO A 106 -8.08 -4.90 -11.03
N ALA A 107 -8.83 -4.31 -10.10
CA ALA A 107 -8.64 -2.93 -9.67
C ALA A 107 -7.93 -2.90 -8.31
N SER A 108 -6.88 -2.08 -8.18
CA SER A 108 -6.27 -1.76 -6.88
C SER A 108 -7.30 -1.06 -5.98
N GLY A 109 -7.27 -1.33 -4.67
CA GLY A 109 -8.12 -0.68 -3.68
C GLY A 109 -9.41 -1.40 -3.30
N ALA A 110 -9.74 -2.50 -3.98
CA ALA A 110 -10.81 -3.38 -3.53
C ALA A 110 -10.49 -4.12 -2.19
N SER A 111 -9.28 -3.94 -1.63
CA SER A 111 -8.99 -4.31 -0.25
C SER A 111 -9.77 -3.49 0.78
N GLU A 112 -10.15 -2.24 0.48
CA GLU A 112 -10.92 -1.40 1.43
C GLU A 112 -12.30 -1.99 1.74
N SER A 113 -13.01 -2.45 0.71
CA SER A 113 -14.38 -2.98 0.82
C SER A 113 -14.44 -4.47 1.20
N GLY A 114 -13.33 -5.20 1.03
CA GLY A 114 -13.25 -6.65 1.31
C GLY A 114 -12.54 -7.03 2.61
N THR A 115 -11.95 -6.10 3.35
CA THR A 115 -11.38 -6.39 4.68
C THR A 115 -12.44 -6.23 5.79
N GLY A 116 -13.11 -7.33 6.12
CA GLY A 116 -14.10 -7.40 7.19
C GLY A 116 -13.55 -8.19 8.37
N PHE A 117 -13.38 -7.55 9.52
CA PHE A 117 -13.05 -8.26 10.75
C PHE A 117 -14.26 -8.27 11.69
N GLY A 118 -14.51 -9.44 12.28
CA GLY A 118 -15.59 -9.65 13.22
C GLY A 118 -15.28 -9.13 14.63
N ASP A 119 -15.86 -9.80 15.62
CA ASP A 119 -15.65 -9.46 17.02
C ASP A 119 -14.70 -10.47 17.65
N ILE A 120 -13.85 -10.01 18.56
CA ILE A 120 -13.21 -10.88 19.54
C ILE A 120 -14.08 -10.87 20.79
N THR A 121 -14.59 -12.04 21.17
CA THR A 121 -15.42 -12.20 22.37
C THR A 121 -14.57 -12.73 23.51
N LEU A 122 -14.66 -12.06 24.65
CA LEU A 122 -14.11 -12.49 25.92
C LEU A 122 -15.25 -12.92 26.85
N SER A 123 -15.24 -14.15 27.34
CA SER A 123 -16.16 -14.64 28.36
C SER A 123 -15.63 -14.25 29.73
N ASP A 124 -16.37 -13.39 30.43
CA ASP A 124 -15.98 -12.82 31.72
C ASP A 124 -17.16 -12.84 32.72
N PRO A 125 -17.69 -14.02 33.08
CA PRO A 125 -18.77 -14.12 34.07
C PRO A 125 -18.31 -13.74 35.50
N GLY A 126 -16.99 -13.68 35.73
CA GLY A 126 -16.40 -13.30 37.02
C GLY A 126 -16.22 -11.79 37.20
N GLY A 127 -16.39 -10.99 36.14
CA GLY A 127 -16.18 -9.53 36.16
C GLY A 127 -14.71 -9.12 36.29
N GLU A 128 -13.77 -10.00 35.95
CA GLU A 128 -12.33 -9.77 36.06
C GLU A 128 -11.85 -8.64 35.14
N LEU A 129 -12.58 -8.37 34.04
CA LEU A 129 -12.26 -7.31 33.08
C LEU A 129 -13.01 -6.00 33.32
N ASP A 130 -13.92 -5.92 34.30
CA ASP A 130 -14.81 -4.75 34.47
C ASP A 130 -14.03 -3.44 34.71
N ASP A 131 -12.97 -3.45 35.53
CA ASP A 131 -12.10 -2.28 35.74
C ASP A 131 -11.37 -1.91 34.44
N ALA A 132 -10.82 -2.91 33.72
CA ALA A 132 -10.09 -2.68 32.48
C ALA A 132 -10.98 -2.09 31.36
N ILE A 133 -12.23 -2.54 31.25
CA ILE A 133 -13.19 -2.05 30.25
C ILE A 133 -13.68 -0.63 30.59
N THR A 134 -13.90 -0.32 31.86
CA THR A 134 -14.46 0.98 32.28
C THR A 134 -13.41 2.07 32.46
N ARG A 135 -12.19 1.72 32.85
CA ARG A 135 -11.10 2.68 33.13
C ARG A 135 -10.26 3.03 31.90
N TYR A 136 -9.94 2.05 31.06
CA TYR A 136 -8.99 2.25 29.97
C TYR A 136 -9.68 2.74 28.69
N ALA A 137 -8.95 3.50 27.87
CA ALA A 137 -9.40 3.89 26.54
C ALA A 137 -8.96 2.85 25.51
N TRP A 138 -9.93 2.28 24.79
CA TRP A 138 -9.73 1.15 23.87
C TRP A 138 -9.72 1.53 22.39
N ASP A 139 -10.26 2.70 22.04
CA ASP A 139 -10.39 3.17 20.67
C ASP A 139 -9.03 3.38 19.98
N GLY A 140 -8.87 2.81 18.79
CA GLY A 140 -7.65 2.85 17.99
C GLY A 140 -6.47 2.06 18.59
N ARG A 141 -6.67 1.30 19.67
CA ARG A 141 -5.60 0.58 20.37
C ARG A 141 -5.29 -0.76 19.74
N SER A 142 -4.06 -1.25 19.95
CA SER A 142 -3.60 -2.49 19.31
C SER A 142 -4.06 -3.72 20.08
N ILE A 143 -4.46 -4.74 19.34
CA ILE A 143 -4.72 -6.10 19.82
C ILE A 143 -3.79 -7.03 19.04
N SER A 144 -3.01 -7.85 19.73
CA SER A 144 -2.14 -8.84 19.10
C SER A 144 -2.58 -10.25 19.50
N ILE A 145 -2.58 -11.16 18.53
CA ILE A 145 -2.94 -12.56 18.71
C ILE A 145 -1.70 -13.40 18.42
N PHE A 146 -1.47 -14.38 19.28
CA PHE A 146 -0.33 -15.27 19.23
C PHE A 146 -0.78 -16.72 19.33
N ARG A 147 0.06 -17.60 18.82
CA ARG A 147 0.03 -19.02 19.17
C ARG A 147 0.72 -19.24 20.54
N PRO A 148 0.59 -20.42 21.18
CA PRO A 148 1.17 -20.69 22.49
C PRO A 148 2.72 -20.70 22.51
N ASP A 149 3.33 -20.77 21.33
CA ASP A 149 4.77 -20.59 21.09
C ASP A 149 5.19 -19.11 21.01
N PHE A 150 4.25 -18.18 21.23
CA PHE A 150 4.41 -16.72 21.08
C PHE A 150 4.71 -16.24 19.66
N THR A 151 4.48 -17.06 18.65
CA THR A 151 4.47 -16.59 17.27
C THR A 151 3.27 -15.66 17.06
N ARG A 152 3.51 -14.38 16.70
CA ARG A 152 2.45 -13.43 16.38
C ARG A 152 1.78 -13.80 15.07
N ILE A 153 0.47 -14.05 15.12
CA ILE A 153 -0.32 -14.45 13.94
C ILE A 153 -1.25 -13.35 13.45
N ALA A 154 -1.71 -12.46 14.34
CA ALA A 154 -2.53 -11.32 13.97
C ALA A 154 -2.20 -10.07 14.81
N ALA A 155 -2.28 -8.91 14.19
CA ALA A 155 -2.16 -7.61 14.84
C ALA A 155 -3.23 -6.66 14.28
N LEU A 156 -4.20 -6.35 15.14
CA LEU A 156 -5.46 -5.70 14.82
C LEU A 156 -5.59 -4.38 15.60
N GLY A 157 -6.49 -3.52 15.15
CA GLY A 157 -6.95 -2.36 15.92
C GLY A 157 -8.27 -2.65 16.64
N CYS A 158 -8.48 -2.03 17.79
CA CYS A 158 -9.78 -2.01 18.48
C CYS A 158 -10.56 -0.76 18.05
N ASP A 159 -11.76 -0.95 17.51
CA ASP A 159 -12.66 0.16 17.13
C ASP A 159 -13.49 0.61 18.32
N LYS A 160 -14.19 -0.34 18.96
CA LYS A 160 -15.00 -0.09 20.15
C LYS A 160 -15.14 -1.37 20.97
N VAL A 161 -15.55 -1.21 22.23
CA VAL A 161 -15.87 -2.31 23.12
C VAL A 161 -17.34 -2.27 23.46
N LEU A 162 -18.01 -3.42 23.31
CA LEU A 162 -19.36 -3.66 23.80
C LEU A 162 -19.27 -4.65 24.95
N PHE A 163 -20.06 -4.49 25.99
CA PHE A 163 -19.97 -5.38 27.15
C PHE A 163 -21.34 -5.68 27.76
N SER A 164 -21.44 -6.86 28.35
CA SER A 164 -22.49 -7.33 29.25
C SER A 164 -21.84 -7.94 30.50
N ASP A 165 -22.68 -8.40 31.43
CA ASP A 165 -22.23 -9.05 32.67
C ASP A 165 -21.43 -10.34 32.40
N GLU A 166 -21.69 -11.03 31.28
CA GLU A 166 -21.03 -12.31 30.96
C GLU A 166 -20.00 -12.21 29.84
N GLU A 167 -20.12 -11.22 28.94
CA GLU A 167 -19.28 -11.13 27.74
C GLU A 167 -18.76 -9.72 27.50
N LYS A 168 -17.49 -9.61 27.11
CA LYS A 168 -16.87 -8.39 26.59
C LYS A 168 -16.52 -8.62 25.12
N ARG A 169 -17.10 -7.84 24.21
CA ARG A 169 -16.91 -7.94 22.75
C ARG A 169 -16.08 -6.78 22.24
N LEU A 170 -14.87 -7.08 21.81
CA LEU A 170 -13.96 -6.14 21.17
C LEU A 170 -14.27 -6.14 19.67
N LYS A 171 -14.80 -5.03 19.16
CA LYS A 171 -14.98 -4.81 17.72
C LYS A 171 -13.62 -4.50 17.14
N VAL A 172 -13.11 -5.36 16.26
CA VAL A 172 -11.76 -5.17 15.72
C VAL A 172 -11.81 -4.62 14.30
N LYS A 173 -10.77 -3.86 13.94
CA LYS A 173 -10.56 -3.31 12.62
C LYS A 173 -9.19 -3.72 12.11
N HIS A 174 -9.12 -3.89 10.80
CA HIS A 174 -7.85 -4.10 10.12
C HIS A 174 -6.98 -2.86 10.22
N ARG A 175 -5.66 -3.03 10.39
CA ARG A 175 -4.73 -1.90 10.43
C ARG A 175 -4.69 -1.11 9.11
N GLN A 176 -4.97 -1.77 7.99
CA GLN A 176 -5.08 -1.10 6.70
C GLN A 176 -6.22 -0.08 6.66
N GLY A 177 -7.34 -0.35 7.33
CA GLY A 177 -8.47 0.58 7.42
C GLY A 177 -8.10 1.95 7.99
N ARG A 178 -7.12 1.98 8.91
CA ARG A 178 -6.59 3.25 9.45
C ARG A 178 -6.00 4.13 8.36
N LEU A 179 -5.31 3.57 7.37
CA LEU A 179 -4.71 4.35 6.28
C LEU A 179 -5.79 4.95 5.37
N TYR A 180 -6.93 4.28 5.22
CA TYR A 180 -8.09 4.82 4.50
C TYR A 180 -8.81 5.94 5.26
N GLU A 181 -8.80 5.90 6.59
CA GLU A 181 -9.36 6.95 7.45
C GLU A 181 -8.40 8.16 7.62
N THR A 182 -7.11 8.00 7.26
CA THR A 182 -6.07 9.00 7.51
C THR A 182 -5.85 9.92 6.29
N PRO A 183 -6.04 11.25 6.41
CA PRO A 183 -5.79 12.17 5.31
C PRO A 183 -4.29 12.26 4.97
N LEU A 184 -3.97 12.29 3.68
CA LEU A 184 -2.59 12.44 3.19
C LEU A 184 -2.07 13.88 3.35
N LEU A 185 -2.90 14.84 2.95
CA LEU A 185 -2.48 16.24 2.78
C LEU A 185 -2.66 17.04 4.06
N GLY A 186 -1.64 17.83 4.40
CA GLY A 186 -1.78 18.93 5.37
C GLY A 186 -2.66 20.04 4.82
N ARG A 187 -3.06 20.98 5.67
CA ARG A 187 -3.88 22.13 5.28
C ARG A 187 -3.17 23.44 5.61
N TYR A 188 -3.33 24.43 4.75
CA TYR A 188 -2.89 25.80 5.04
C TYR A 188 -3.62 26.35 6.27
N ASP A 189 -2.89 27.02 7.17
CA ASP A 189 -3.46 27.60 8.39
C ASP A 189 -3.93 29.06 8.21
N GLY A 190 -3.53 29.71 7.11
CA GLY A 190 -3.87 31.08 6.75
C GLY A 190 -3.07 32.15 7.48
N SER A 191 -1.92 31.77 8.08
CA SER A 191 -1.06 32.69 8.85
C SER A 191 -0.11 33.53 7.99
N GLY A 192 -0.08 33.30 6.68
CA GLY A 192 0.89 33.87 5.75
C GLY A 192 2.17 33.02 5.66
N GLY A 193 3.06 33.39 4.74
CA GLY A 193 4.27 32.60 4.49
C GLY A 193 3.95 31.20 3.95
N LEU A 194 4.61 30.17 4.51
CA LEU A 194 4.29 28.77 4.21
C LEU A 194 2.89 28.33 4.68
N GLY A 195 2.33 29.04 5.66
CA GLY A 195 0.96 28.83 6.13
C GLY A 195 -0.11 29.25 5.11
N GLY A 196 0.30 29.91 4.03
CA GLY A 196 -0.57 30.45 2.99
C GLY A 196 -1.34 31.69 3.44
N ASP A 197 -1.78 32.50 2.48
CA ASP A 197 -2.63 33.66 2.75
C ASP A 197 -3.97 33.25 3.39
N ALA A 198 -4.66 34.19 4.04
CA ALA A 198 -5.93 33.94 4.74
C ALA A 198 -7.01 33.28 3.84
N ALA A 199 -6.96 33.53 2.53
CA ALA A 199 -7.87 32.92 1.54
C ALA A 199 -7.62 31.42 1.31
N LEU A 200 -6.41 30.93 1.59
CA LEU A 200 -6.05 29.52 1.45
C LEU A 200 -6.36 28.69 2.70
N LYS A 201 -6.77 29.32 3.81
CA LYS A 201 -7.00 28.61 5.07
C LYS A 201 -7.92 27.40 4.90
N GLY A 202 -7.45 26.24 5.34
CA GLY A 202 -8.16 24.96 5.25
C GLY A 202 -8.05 24.24 3.90
N GLN A 203 -7.52 24.89 2.87
CA GLN A 203 -7.22 24.23 1.59
C GLN A 203 -6.05 23.24 1.77
N PRO A 204 -6.06 22.11 1.05
CA PRO A 204 -4.95 21.15 1.09
C PRO A 204 -3.66 21.76 0.51
N ILE A 205 -2.54 21.45 1.15
CA ILE A 205 -1.20 21.77 0.64
C ILE A 205 -0.84 20.68 -0.38
N PRO A 206 -0.51 21.02 -1.64
CA PRO A 206 -0.21 20.02 -2.65
C PRO A 206 1.02 19.17 -2.31
N GLN A 207 1.00 17.90 -2.72
CA GLN A 207 2.16 17.01 -2.64
C GLN A 207 2.47 16.36 -3.99
N ALA A 208 3.74 16.45 -4.42
CA ALA A 208 4.23 15.85 -5.65
C ALA A 208 5.26 14.77 -5.34
N TYR A 209 5.18 13.63 -6.03
CA TYR A 209 6.08 12.49 -5.92
C TYR A 209 6.54 12.04 -7.30
N GLY A 210 7.79 11.58 -7.43
CA GLY A 210 8.32 11.16 -8.72
C GLY A 210 8.36 12.32 -9.73
N ARG A 211 8.08 12.05 -11.01
CA ARG A 211 8.16 13.04 -12.10
C ARG A 211 6.78 13.50 -12.53
N VAL A 212 6.43 14.74 -12.22
CA VAL A 212 5.12 15.32 -12.55
C VAL A 212 5.20 16.27 -13.74
N PHE A 213 4.16 16.24 -14.57
CA PHE A 213 4.06 17.05 -15.79
C PHE A 213 2.81 17.93 -15.74
N ASN A 214 3.02 19.22 -16.00
CA ASN A 214 1.99 20.23 -16.16
C ASN A 214 1.08 20.38 -14.92
N VAL A 215 1.66 20.40 -13.73
CA VAL A 215 0.91 20.61 -12.48
C VAL A 215 0.52 22.08 -12.30
N GLU A 216 -0.58 22.31 -11.60
CA GLU A 216 -1.02 23.64 -11.19
C GLU A 216 -0.50 24.00 -9.79
N PRO A 217 0.41 24.98 -9.67
CA PRO A 217 0.93 25.41 -8.38
C PRO A 217 -0.04 26.39 -7.68
N ARG A 218 -0.05 26.40 -6.34
CA ARG A 218 -0.89 27.29 -5.51
C ARG A 218 -0.17 28.62 -5.26
N LEU A 219 -0.83 29.76 -5.49
CA LEU A 219 -0.31 31.09 -5.13
C LEU A 219 -0.45 31.31 -3.63
N ILE A 220 0.66 31.30 -2.88
CA ILE A 220 0.67 31.44 -1.41
C ILE A 220 0.96 32.85 -0.92
N ASN A 221 1.60 33.68 -1.75
CA ASN A 221 1.85 35.10 -1.48
C ASN A 221 1.67 35.90 -2.77
N ALA A 222 0.55 36.63 -2.86
CA ALA A 222 0.20 37.41 -4.04
C ALA A 222 1.10 38.65 -4.25
N GLU A 223 1.60 39.26 -3.18
CA GLU A 223 2.42 40.48 -3.27
C GLU A 223 3.79 40.22 -3.90
N LYS A 224 4.37 39.04 -3.61
CA LYS A 224 5.70 38.64 -4.08
C LYS A 224 5.68 37.62 -5.21
N LEU A 225 4.50 37.14 -5.60
CA LEU A 225 4.30 36.10 -6.61
C LEU A 225 5.03 34.79 -6.24
N ILE A 226 4.87 34.36 -4.99
CA ILE A 226 5.43 33.10 -4.49
C ILE A 226 4.35 32.02 -4.58
N TYR A 227 4.70 30.93 -5.23
CA TYR A 227 3.83 29.78 -5.45
C TYR A 227 4.41 28.54 -4.79
N GLN A 228 3.54 27.61 -4.40
CA GLN A 228 3.90 26.33 -3.79
C GLN A 228 3.25 25.18 -4.55
N TRP A 229 4.01 24.10 -4.77
CA TRP A 229 3.55 22.88 -5.47
C TRP A 229 3.92 21.59 -4.73
N HIS A 230 4.69 21.69 -3.64
CA HIS A 230 4.95 20.60 -2.72
C HIS A 230 5.04 21.15 -1.29
N ASP A 231 4.79 20.32 -0.28
CA ASP A 231 4.79 20.72 1.13
C ASP A 231 6.20 20.75 1.77
N ARG A 232 7.19 20.13 1.11
CA ARG A 232 8.56 19.94 1.63
C ARG A 232 9.59 19.98 0.50
N GLN A 233 10.76 19.40 0.75
CA GLN A 233 11.89 19.39 -0.16
C GLN A 233 11.55 18.69 -1.48
N VAL A 234 11.81 19.36 -2.59
CA VAL A 234 11.64 18.85 -3.96
C VAL A 234 12.99 18.61 -4.63
N LYS A 235 13.03 17.63 -5.52
CA LYS A 235 14.26 17.27 -6.24
C LYS A 235 14.67 18.34 -7.24
N ALA A 236 13.72 18.74 -8.09
CA ALA A 236 13.98 19.70 -9.15
C ALA A 236 12.70 20.34 -9.68
N VAL A 237 12.78 21.62 -9.99
CA VAL A 237 11.83 22.26 -10.92
C VAL A 237 12.48 22.24 -12.29
N THR A 238 11.82 21.61 -13.27
CA THR A 238 12.37 21.41 -14.61
C THR A 238 11.88 22.47 -15.59
N SER A 239 10.63 22.90 -15.46
CA SER A 239 10.03 23.92 -16.31
C SER A 239 8.95 24.68 -15.53
N ILE A 240 8.85 25.99 -15.75
CA ILE A 240 7.72 26.81 -15.30
C ILE A 240 7.21 27.56 -16.52
N ARG A 241 5.92 27.43 -16.83
CA ARG A 241 5.33 27.96 -18.05
C ARG A 241 4.10 28.82 -17.78
N ASP A 242 3.98 29.90 -18.53
CA ASP A 242 2.76 30.71 -18.68
C ASP A 242 2.17 30.44 -20.07
N GLY A 243 1.14 29.59 -20.13
CA GLY A 243 0.72 28.93 -21.37
C GLY A 243 1.85 28.07 -21.94
N VAL A 244 2.33 28.37 -23.15
CA VAL A 244 3.52 27.71 -23.74
C VAL A 244 4.83 28.48 -23.55
N SER A 245 4.79 29.67 -22.93
CA SER A 245 5.99 30.50 -22.73
C SER A 245 6.69 30.09 -21.44
N GLU A 246 7.98 29.80 -21.51
CA GLU A 246 8.75 29.31 -20.35
C GLU A 246 9.49 30.45 -19.64
N TYR A 247 9.45 30.45 -18.30
CA TYR A 247 10.28 31.33 -17.49
C TYR A 247 11.73 30.81 -17.46
N THR A 248 12.69 31.72 -17.55
CA THR A 248 14.09 31.34 -17.35
C THR A 248 14.33 31.08 -15.86
N LEU A 249 14.70 29.85 -15.52
CA LEU A 249 15.05 29.46 -14.15
C LEU A 249 16.43 30.01 -13.81
N THR A 250 16.48 30.94 -12.85
CA THR A 250 17.74 31.55 -12.41
C THR A 250 18.40 30.70 -11.33
N GLY A 251 19.71 30.47 -11.49
CA GLY A 251 20.54 29.78 -10.49
C GLY A 251 20.87 30.68 -9.29
N GLY A 252 20.74 30.14 -8.09
CA GLY A 252 21.10 30.76 -6.82
C GLY A 252 20.76 29.82 -5.66
N ASN A 253 21.39 30.03 -4.49
CA ASN A 253 21.12 29.24 -3.28
C ASN A 253 19.91 29.84 -2.53
N PHE A 254 18.74 29.77 -3.15
CA PHE A 254 17.48 30.08 -2.48
C PHE A 254 16.81 28.73 -2.24
N ASP A 255 16.82 28.28 -0.99
CA ASP A 255 16.30 26.94 -0.67
C ASP A 255 14.96 27.04 0.04
N THR A 256 14.74 28.08 0.83
CA THR A 256 13.54 28.23 1.66
C THR A 256 12.60 29.33 1.17
N TYR A 257 11.36 29.31 1.64
CA TYR A 257 10.41 30.41 1.48
C TYR A 257 10.99 31.74 1.97
N ALA A 258 11.71 31.74 3.11
CA ALA A 258 12.31 32.94 3.67
C ALA A 258 13.34 33.56 2.72
N ASP A 259 14.13 32.74 2.03
CA ASP A 259 15.09 33.21 1.02
C ASP A 259 14.38 33.85 -0.18
N LEU A 260 13.28 33.22 -0.65
CA LEU A 260 12.46 33.75 -1.73
C LEU A 260 11.74 35.04 -1.32
N ASP A 261 11.31 35.15 -0.07
CA ASP A 261 10.63 36.31 0.49
C ASP A 261 11.59 37.50 0.65
N ALA A 262 12.84 37.25 1.05
CA ALA A 262 13.88 38.25 1.24
C ALA A 262 14.47 38.81 -0.07
N LEU A 263 14.24 38.15 -1.20
CA LEU A 263 14.68 38.64 -2.51
C LEU A 263 14.11 40.04 -2.81
N ALA A 264 14.99 40.99 -3.12
CA ALA A 264 14.60 42.36 -3.45
C ALA A 264 13.75 42.43 -4.73
N SER A 265 14.15 41.71 -5.78
CA SER A 265 13.38 41.56 -7.01
C SER A 265 13.82 40.31 -7.78
N VAL A 266 12.92 39.80 -8.62
CA VAL A 266 13.22 38.80 -9.65
C VAL A 266 12.96 39.46 -11.01
N PRO A 267 13.90 39.42 -11.97
CA PRO A 267 13.69 40.05 -13.28
C PRO A 267 12.49 39.47 -14.03
N VAL A 268 11.82 40.33 -14.82
CA VAL A 268 10.70 39.91 -15.67
C VAL A 268 11.11 38.77 -16.61
N GLY A 269 10.26 37.74 -16.73
CA GLY A 269 10.56 36.54 -17.52
C GLY A 269 11.50 35.54 -16.83
N GLN A 270 11.92 35.80 -15.59
CA GLN A 270 12.69 34.86 -14.78
C GLN A 270 11.86 34.31 -13.61
N ALA A 271 12.28 33.15 -13.12
CA ALA A 271 11.76 32.54 -11.90
C ALA A 271 12.91 32.00 -11.05
N VAL A 272 12.74 32.06 -9.73
CA VAL A 272 13.70 31.54 -8.74
C VAL A 272 13.04 30.41 -7.96
N LYS A 273 13.70 29.25 -7.89
CA LYS A 273 13.19 28.07 -7.17
C LYS A 273 13.64 28.08 -5.71
N GLY A 274 12.81 27.53 -4.83
CA GLY A 274 13.11 27.24 -3.42
C GLY A 274 12.92 25.74 -3.17
N SER A 275 14.02 24.98 -3.17
CA SER A 275 13.98 23.52 -3.15
C SER A 275 13.49 22.90 -1.84
N ALA A 276 13.74 23.53 -0.69
CA ALA A 276 13.46 22.95 0.64
C ALA A 276 11.97 22.96 1.01
N ASP A 277 11.21 23.93 0.49
CA ASP A 277 9.79 24.11 0.85
C ASP A 277 8.83 23.91 -0.33
N GLY A 278 9.32 23.39 -1.47
CA GLY A 278 8.50 23.17 -2.65
C GLY A 278 7.92 24.46 -3.25
N CYS A 279 8.63 25.57 -3.07
CA CYS A 279 8.19 26.91 -3.47
C CYS A 279 8.99 27.42 -4.68
N PHE A 280 8.44 28.41 -5.38
CA PHE A 280 9.18 29.23 -6.34
C PHE A 280 8.59 30.64 -6.40
N ARG A 281 9.39 31.59 -6.89
CA ARG A 281 9.00 32.99 -7.04
C ARG A 281 9.15 33.45 -8.49
N LEU A 282 8.13 34.15 -9.00
CA LEU A 282 8.15 34.73 -10.35
C LEU A 282 8.62 36.19 -10.34
N GLY A 283 9.25 36.63 -11.43
CA GLY A 283 9.60 38.04 -11.66
C GLY A 283 8.49 38.89 -12.27
N SER A 284 7.42 38.27 -12.75
CA SER A 284 6.23 38.95 -13.25
C SER A 284 5.01 38.05 -13.14
N ALA A 285 3.84 38.65 -12.92
CA ALA A 285 2.59 37.90 -12.86
C ALA A 285 2.33 37.17 -14.18
N PRO A 286 1.81 35.92 -14.15
CA PRO A 286 1.44 35.20 -15.35
C PRO A 286 0.27 35.89 -16.06
N ALA A 287 0.28 35.89 -17.39
CA ALA A 287 -0.78 36.44 -18.23
C ALA A 287 -1.82 35.39 -18.65
N LEU A 288 -1.45 34.11 -18.63
CA LEU A 288 -2.26 32.94 -18.94
C LEU A 288 -2.23 31.96 -17.75
N SER A 289 -2.50 30.68 -18.00
CA SER A 289 -2.50 29.64 -16.97
C SER A 289 -1.07 29.18 -16.70
N LEU A 290 -0.64 29.37 -15.45
CA LEU A 290 0.67 28.98 -14.95
C LEU A 290 0.73 27.46 -14.72
N ARG A 291 1.77 26.80 -15.24
CA ARG A 291 2.01 25.37 -15.08
C ARG A 291 3.47 25.08 -14.75
N LEU A 292 3.69 23.95 -14.10
CA LEU A 292 5.03 23.51 -13.69
C LEU A 292 5.27 22.06 -14.07
N ASP A 293 6.49 21.76 -14.50
CA ASP A 293 7.01 20.40 -14.59
C ASP A 293 8.13 20.24 -13.57
N GLY A 294 8.14 19.14 -12.85
CA GLY A 294 9.07 18.96 -11.75
C GLY A 294 9.25 17.54 -11.30
N TRP A 295 10.29 17.35 -10.51
CA TRP A 295 10.59 16.13 -9.79
C TRP A 295 10.31 16.40 -8.33
N GLY A 296 9.32 15.69 -7.78
CA GLY A 296 8.72 15.95 -6.47
C GLY A 296 9.63 15.61 -5.29
N ASP A 297 9.02 15.09 -4.24
CA ASP A 297 9.62 14.79 -2.93
C ASP A 297 11.06 14.23 -2.97
N ASP A 298 11.99 14.95 -2.35
CA ASP A 298 13.41 14.59 -2.16
C ASP A 298 13.83 14.68 -0.69
N GLU A 299 12.87 14.78 0.25
CA GLU A 299 13.21 14.84 1.68
C GLU A 299 14.03 13.61 2.09
N ASN A 300 15.04 13.83 2.92
CA ASN A 300 15.88 12.77 3.44
C ASN A 300 15.10 11.90 4.42
N LEU A 301 14.82 10.65 4.04
CA LEU A 301 14.40 9.62 4.98
C LEU A 301 15.48 8.56 5.12
N LEU A 302 15.64 8.04 6.33
CA LEU A 302 16.43 6.85 6.59
C LEU A 302 15.76 5.66 5.88
N LEU A 303 16.24 5.31 4.68
CA LEU A 303 15.85 4.05 4.03
C LEU A 303 16.57 2.92 4.77
N HIS A 304 15.84 2.11 5.54
CA HIS A 304 16.44 1.07 6.39
C HIS A 304 17.22 0.01 5.60
N GLY A 305 18.46 -0.25 6.05
CA GLY A 305 19.40 -1.22 5.49
C GLY A 305 20.77 -0.64 5.10
N ILE A 306 20.90 0.69 5.11
CA ILE A 306 22.10 1.41 4.72
C ILE A 306 22.50 2.37 5.85
N SER A 307 23.66 2.17 6.49
CA SER A 307 24.19 3.01 7.59
C SER A 307 24.67 4.41 7.16
N SER A 308 24.20 4.91 6.02
CA SER A 308 24.56 6.23 5.51
C SER A 308 23.28 6.93 5.06
N MET A 309 23.10 8.20 5.46
CA MET A 309 22.10 9.06 4.86
C MET A 309 22.41 9.20 3.38
N VAL A 310 21.70 8.45 2.54
CA VAL A 310 21.83 8.60 1.09
C VAL A 310 20.53 9.19 0.58
N GLN A 311 20.63 10.43 0.10
CA GLN A 311 19.58 11.11 -0.68
C GLN A 311 19.20 10.20 -1.85
N PHE A 312 18.03 9.58 -1.76
CA PHE A 312 17.43 8.89 -2.89
C PHE A 312 16.08 9.52 -3.16
N TYR A 313 16.07 10.41 -4.15
CA TYR A 313 14.87 10.77 -4.88
C TYR A 313 14.13 9.49 -5.28
N GLN A 314 12.86 9.38 -4.90
CA GLN A 314 12.05 8.19 -5.14
C GLN A 314 11.14 8.42 -6.34
N GLU A 315 11.38 7.68 -7.42
CA GLU A 315 10.58 7.75 -8.64
C GLU A 315 9.92 6.43 -9.03
N THR A 316 10.12 5.36 -8.26
CA THR A 316 9.44 4.07 -8.48
C THR A 316 8.17 3.98 -7.62
N ARG A 317 7.16 3.25 -8.12
CA ARG A 317 5.87 3.09 -7.42
C ARG A 317 6.02 2.57 -5.99
N ALA A 318 6.79 1.50 -5.81
CA ALA A 318 6.93 0.88 -4.50
C ALA A 318 7.60 1.83 -3.50
N ASN A 319 8.62 2.58 -3.91
CA ASN A 319 9.26 3.52 -3.02
C ASN A 319 8.40 4.75 -2.72
N ILE A 320 7.62 5.24 -3.69
CA ILE A 320 6.64 6.31 -3.46
C ILE A 320 5.53 5.84 -2.51
N LEU A 321 5.02 4.62 -2.67
CA LEU A 321 4.04 4.04 -1.75
C LEU A 321 4.60 3.93 -0.34
N ARG A 322 5.81 3.39 -0.18
CA ARG A 322 6.49 3.31 1.12
C ARG A 322 6.63 4.69 1.75
N ARG A 323 7.05 5.68 0.95
CA ARG A 323 7.23 7.06 1.37
C ARG A 323 5.94 7.61 1.98
N ILE A 324 4.83 7.49 1.27
CA ILE A 324 3.52 7.96 1.73
C ILE A 324 3.05 7.21 2.98
N ALA A 325 3.16 5.88 3.02
CA ALA A 325 2.67 5.09 4.14
C ALA A 325 3.48 5.26 5.44
N VAL A 326 4.78 5.59 5.34
CA VAL A 326 5.72 5.62 6.47
C VAL A 326 6.08 7.04 6.95
N SER A 327 5.91 8.09 6.15
CA SER A 327 6.30 9.45 6.55
C SER A 327 5.18 10.48 6.56
N ARG A 328 3.99 10.12 6.07
CA ARG A 328 2.86 11.04 5.93
C ARG A 328 1.71 10.64 6.86
N GLY A 329 0.86 11.62 7.17
CA GLY A 329 -0.25 11.49 8.13
C GLY A 329 0.16 11.59 9.62
N PRO A 330 -0.83 11.71 10.53
CA PRO A 330 -0.63 11.82 11.98
C PRO A 330 -0.11 10.56 12.69
N ASP A 331 -0.25 9.38 12.10
CA ASP A 331 0.22 8.11 12.68
C ASP A 331 0.82 7.22 11.56
N PRO A 332 2.03 7.57 11.07
CA PRO A 332 2.67 6.82 10.01
C PRO A 332 2.95 5.38 10.42
N VAL A 333 2.99 4.47 9.46
CA VAL A 333 3.49 3.10 9.69
C VAL A 333 4.91 3.22 10.24
N LYS A 334 5.13 2.80 11.49
CA LYS A 334 6.38 3.04 12.20
C LYS A 334 7.51 2.19 11.62
N ASP A 335 8.31 2.81 10.77
CA ASP A 335 9.59 2.27 10.34
C ASP A 335 10.66 2.68 11.37
N SER A 336 10.67 2.07 12.55
CA SER A 336 11.63 2.43 13.60
C SER A 336 12.58 1.30 13.96
N SER A 337 13.86 1.54 13.67
CA SER A 337 15.10 0.85 14.05
C SER A 337 15.37 0.64 15.55
N THR A 338 14.37 0.68 16.43
CA THR A 338 14.56 0.24 17.83
C THR A 338 14.47 -1.28 17.90
N LEU A 339 15.56 -1.93 17.48
CA LEU A 339 16.20 -3.13 18.05
C LEU A 339 15.37 -4.18 18.82
N ALA A 340 14.11 -4.44 18.46
CA ALA A 340 13.58 -5.80 18.26
C ALA A 340 12.06 -5.91 18.02
N ILE A 341 11.50 -5.11 17.11
CA ILE A 341 10.24 -5.50 16.48
C ILE A 341 10.55 -5.59 14.99
N ALA A 342 10.43 -6.79 14.42
CA ALA A 342 10.62 -6.99 13.00
C ALA A 342 9.81 -5.95 12.20
N ALA A 343 10.49 -5.19 11.33
CA ALA A 343 9.98 -4.01 10.63
C ALA A 343 8.53 -4.16 10.13
N ASP A 344 7.70 -3.14 10.36
CA ASP A 344 6.30 -3.03 9.89
C ASP A 344 6.20 -2.96 8.34
N VAL A 345 7.33 -3.07 7.62
CA VAL A 345 7.44 -3.07 6.16
C VAL A 345 8.18 -4.33 5.69
N ASP A 346 7.62 -5.04 4.71
CA ASP A 346 8.26 -6.16 4.03
C ASP A 346 9.27 -5.67 2.98
N ASN A 347 10.50 -5.40 3.44
CA ASN A 347 11.56 -4.88 2.58
C ASN A 347 11.84 -5.74 1.34
N ALA A 348 11.71 -7.07 1.44
CA ALA A 348 11.95 -7.98 0.33
C ALA A 348 10.88 -7.81 -0.77
N ALA A 349 9.61 -7.65 -0.37
CA ALA A 349 8.52 -7.37 -1.30
C ALA A 349 8.69 -6.03 -2.03
N PHE A 350 9.08 -4.96 -1.31
CA PHE A 350 9.35 -3.65 -1.93
C PHE A 350 10.54 -3.70 -2.88
N PHE A 351 11.63 -4.37 -2.51
CA PHE A 351 12.79 -4.55 -3.39
C PHE A 351 12.39 -5.31 -4.67
N ARG A 352 11.66 -6.43 -4.53
CA ARG A 352 11.13 -7.19 -5.68
C ARG A 352 10.26 -6.31 -6.57
N MET A 353 9.35 -5.53 -5.99
CA MET A 353 8.46 -4.66 -6.75
C MET A 353 9.22 -3.59 -7.53
N ASN A 354 10.30 -3.02 -6.98
CA ASN A 354 11.16 -2.09 -7.71
C ASN A 354 11.90 -2.73 -8.90
N VAL A 355 12.25 -4.03 -8.79
CA VAL A 355 12.84 -4.78 -9.90
C VAL A 355 11.79 -5.07 -10.98
N LEU A 356 10.56 -5.40 -10.58
CA LEU A 356 9.46 -5.67 -11.50
C LEU A 356 8.95 -4.40 -12.21
N GLN A 357 8.98 -3.25 -11.53
CA GLN A 357 8.50 -1.96 -12.01
C GLN A 357 9.58 -0.88 -11.81
N PRO A 358 10.66 -0.89 -12.62
CA PRO A 358 11.76 0.06 -12.49
C PRO A 358 11.45 1.43 -13.10
N GLY A 359 10.41 1.53 -13.92
CA GLY A 359 10.07 2.75 -14.66
C GLY A 359 9.70 3.91 -13.73
N PRO A 360 10.22 5.13 -13.99
CA PRO A 360 9.84 6.31 -13.22
C PRO A 360 8.36 6.65 -13.42
N VAL A 361 7.68 7.00 -12.34
CA VAL A 361 6.27 7.41 -12.30
C VAL A 361 6.13 8.80 -11.66
N GLY A 362 4.95 9.39 -11.76
CA GLY A 362 4.63 10.69 -11.16
C GLY A 362 3.26 10.71 -10.49
N PHE A 363 3.17 11.29 -9.31
CA PHE A 363 1.91 11.50 -8.60
C PHE A 363 1.83 12.92 -8.04
N TYR A 364 0.71 13.60 -8.28
CA TYR A 364 0.41 14.90 -7.71
C TYR A 364 -0.93 14.82 -6.98
N PHE A 365 -0.96 15.29 -5.74
CA PHE A 365 -2.15 15.28 -4.90
C PHE A 365 -2.41 16.71 -4.41
N ASP A 366 -3.49 17.31 -4.89
CA ASP A 366 -3.86 18.70 -4.60
C ASP A 366 -5.31 18.86 -4.07
N SER A 367 -5.98 17.72 -3.85
CA SER A 367 -7.32 17.59 -3.31
C SER A 367 -7.36 16.54 -2.20
N ASP A 368 -8.38 16.58 -1.36
CA ASP A 368 -8.56 15.65 -0.24
C ASP A 368 -8.49 14.19 -0.71
N ILE A 369 -7.54 13.44 -0.14
CA ILE A 369 -7.32 12.00 -0.38
C ILE A 369 -6.76 11.38 0.90
N SER A 370 -7.12 10.12 1.17
CA SER A 370 -6.52 9.35 2.26
C SER A 370 -5.22 8.68 1.83
N ILE A 371 -4.40 8.27 2.81
CA ILE A 371 -3.16 7.53 2.55
C ILE A 371 -3.47 6.21 1.82
N GLY A 372 -4.50 5.49 2.26
CA GLY A 372 -4.92 4.22 1.62
C GLY A 372 -5.32 4.42 0.16
N ALA A 373 -6.18 5.40 -0.13
CA ALA A 373 -6.61 5.70 -1.49
C ALA A 373 -5.45 6.17 -2.39
N ALA A 374 -4.47 6.90 -1.83
CA ALA A 374 -3.25 7.27 -2.55
C ALA A 374 -2.41 6.03 -2.89
N CYS A 375 -2.22 5.11 -1.95
CA CYS A 375 -1.52 3.83 -2.19
C CYS A 375 -2.21 2.99 -3.27
N ASP A 376 -3.55 2.96 -3.29
CA ASP A 376 -4.31 2.30 -4.35
C ASP A 376 -4.03 2.90 -5.72
N ARG A 377 -4.16 4.22 -5.84
CA ARG A 377 -3.85 4.94 -7.07
C ARG A 377 -2.42 4.66 -7.55
N ILE A 378 -1.47 4.56 -6.63
CA ILE A 378 -0.07 4.27 -6.97
C ILE A 378 0.11 2.88 -7.57
N MET A 379 -0.64 1.88 -7.09
CA MET A 379 -0.50 0.50 -7.56
C MET A 379 -1.40 0.18 -8.76
N ALA A 380 -2.47 0.93 -8.98
CA ALA A 380 -3.46 0.75 -10.05
C ALA A 380 -2.85 0.53 -11.44
N GLY A 381 -1.88 1.38 -11.80
CA GLY A 381 -1.30 1.41 -13.14
C GLY A 381 -0.47 0.18 -13.52
N CYS A 382 -0.20 -0.74 -12.58
CA CYS A 382 0.62 -1.93 -12.81
C CYS A 382 -0.06 -3.27 -12.45
N LEU A 383 -1.40 -3.30 -12.32
CA LEU A 383 -2.14 -4.42 -11.70
C LEU A 383 -1.51 -4.82 -10.36
N GLY A 384 -1.05 -3.79 -9.65
CA GLY A 384 -0.37 -3.87 -8.39
C GLY A 384 -1.37 -3.96 -7.25
N TRP A 385 -0.94 -4.57 -6.15
CA TRP A 385 -1.67 -4.56 -4.90
C TRP A 385 -0.71 -4.28 -3.75
N TRP A 386 -1.27 -3.70 -2.70
CA TRP A 386 -0.60 -3.52 -1.42
C TRP A 386 -1.57 -3.97 -0.33
N ARG A 387 -1.03 -4.44 0.79
CA ARG A 387 -1.83 -4.75 1.97
C ARG A 387 -0.99 -4.65 3.22
N ILE A 388 -1.66 -4.54 4.35
CA ILE A 388 -1.07 -4.87 5.63
C ILE A 388 -1.49 -6.31 5.95
N GLY A 389 -0.55 -7.25 6.05
CA GLY A 389 -0.89 -8.62 6.41
C GLY A 389 -1.38 -8.72 7.87
N LEU A 390 -1.98 -9.85 8.25
CA LEU A 390 -2.33 -10.12 9.66
C LEU A 390 -1.10 -10.02 10.58
N ASN A 391 0.08 -10.33 10.08
CA ASN A 391 1.36 -10.12 10.78
C ASN A 391 1.74 -8.63 11.01
N ALA A 392 0.89 -7.69 10.61
CA ALA A 392 1.07 -6.23 10.60
C ALA A 392 2.17 -5.68 9.68
N LYS A 393 2.64 -6.46 8.71
CA LYS A 393 3.62 -5.97 7.73
C LYS A 393 2.93 -5.40 6.50
N LEU A 394 3.30 -4.18 6.13
CA LEU A 394 3.01 -3.59 4.83
C LEU A 394 3.80 -4.34 3.75
N THR A 395 3.09 -4.93 2.80
CA THR A 395 3.67 -5.67 1.68
C THR A 395 3.04 -5.24 0.36
N VAL A 396 3.79 -5.42 -0.72
CA VAL A 396 3.39 -5.02 -2.08
C VAL A 396 3.74 -6.11 -3.08
N ASN A 397 2.94 -6.23 -4.13
CA ASN A 397 3.28 -7.04 -5.29
C ASN A 397 2.47 -6.59 -6.50
N GLN A 398 2.67 -7.29 -7.62
CA GLN A 398 1.81 -7.20 -8.79
C GLN A 398 1.28 -8.58 -9.17
N LEU A 399 0.14 -8.59 -9.86
CA LEU A 399 -0.30 -9.80 -10.56
C LEU A 399 0.58 -10.01 -11.78
N ASP A 400 1.03 -11.24 -11.97
CA ASP A 400 1.85 -11.61 -13.11
C ASP A 400 1.53 -13.02 -13.60
N ARG A 401 2.08 -13.39 -14.75
CA ARG A 401 1.94 -14.73 -15.29
C ARG A 401 2.62 -15.73 -14.37
N GLN A 402 1.84 -16.65 -13.82
CA GLN A 402 2.35 -17.67 -12.94
C GLN A 402 3.03 -18.80 -13.71
N THR A 403 4.22 -19.20 -13.25
CA THR A 403 5.02 -20.29 -13.85
C THR A 403 5.16 -21.49 -12.93
N ARG A 404 4.86 -21.32 -11.65
CA ARG A 404 4.92 -22.35 -10.61
C ARG A 404 3.91 -22.05 -9.51
N ALA A 405 3.41 -23.10 -8.86
CA ALA A 405 2.62 -23.00 -7.64
C ALA A 405 3.54 -22.83 -6.40
N ASP A 406 3.14 -21.98 -5.47
CA ASP A 406 3.75 -21.86 -4.14
C ASP A 406 3.31 -23.01 -3.22
N PHE A 407 2.08 -23.49 -3.42
CA PHE A 407 1.51 -24.64 -2.71
C PHE A 407 0.45 -25.38 -3.55
N VAL A 408 0.11 -26.59 -3.13
CA VAL A 408 -0.87 -27.45 -3.80
C VAL A 408 -2.05 -27.69 -2.88
N ILE A 409 -3.26 -27.69 -3.45
CA ILE A 409 -4.51 -28.08 -2.79
C ILE A 409 -4.93 -29.42 -3.40
N ASP A 410 -4.92 -30.48 -2.61
CA ASP A 410 -5.27 -31.84 -3.04
C ASP A 410 -6.76 -32.12 -2.88
N HIS A 411 -7.50 -32.19 -3.99
CA HIS A 411 -8.88 -32.63 -3.97
C HIS A 411 -8.99 -34.17 -3.97
N PRO A 412 -9.83 -34.79 -3.11
CA PRO A 412 -10.74 -34.19 -2.13
C PRO A 412 -10.16 -34.06 -0.70
N ALA A 413 -8.89 -34.39 -0.49
CA ALA A 413 -8.26 -34.47 0.83
C ALA A 413 -8.26 -33.12 1.57
N ASP A 414 -7.93 -32.05 0.88
CA ASP A 414 -7.82 -30.70 1.42
C ASP A 414 -9.14 -29.93 1.29
N THR A 415 -9.95 -30.24 0.29
CA THR A 415 -11.19 -29.48 0.03
C THR A 415 -12.37 -29.94 0.88
N LYS A 416 -13.26 -29.01 1.21
CA LYS A 416 -14.60 -29.25 1.78
C LYS A 416 -15.66 -28.91 0.74
N GLY A 417 -16.10 -29.91 -0.02
CA GLY A 417 -17.04 -29.72 -1.13
C GLY A 417 -16.33 -29.55 -2.48
N THR A 418 -17.04 -28.99 -3.46
CA THR A 418 -16.57 -28.86 -4.84
C THR A 418 -16.26 -27.40 -5.19
N PRO A 419 -15.21 -27.12 -5.99
CA PRO A 419 -14.94 -25.80 -6.54
C PRO A 419 -16.14 -25.21 -7.29
N GLU A 420 -16.43 -23.93 -7.07
CA GLU A 420 -17.51 -23.17 -7.72
C GLU A 420 -16.92 -21.99 -8.50
N MET A 421 -17.39 -21.76 -9.74
CA MET A 421 -16.98 -20.59 -10.51
C MET A 421 -17.81 -19.38 -10.09
N MET A 422 -17.14 -18.32 -9.63
CA MET A 422 -17.79 -17.13 -9.11
C MET A 422 -18.01 -16.07 -10.18
N ALA A 423 -17.03 -15.88 -11.07
CA ALA A 423 -17.07 -14.84 -12.08
C ALA A 423 -16.24 -15.19 -13.31
N TRP A 424 -16.61 -14.59 -14.43
CA TRP A 424 -15.89 -14.61 -15.70
C TRP A 424 -16.13 -13.29 -16.44
N SER A 425 -15.15 -12.87 -17.24
CA SER A 425 -15.23 -11.74 -18.17
C SER A 425 -14.48 -12.11 -19.44
N PRO A 426 -14.90 -11.64 -20.63
CA PRO A 426 -14.11 -11.79 -21.84
C PRO A 426 -12.72 -11.15 -21.66
N PRO A 427 -11.69 -11.72 -22.30
CA PRO A 427 -10.34 -11.16 -22.28
C PRO A 427 -10.28 -9.80 -22.96
N ARG A 428 -9.30 -8.97 -22.55
CA ARG A 428 -9.00 -7.70 -23.20
C ARG A 428 -8.43 -7.97 -24.60
N TRP A 429 -9.05 -7.45 -25.65
CA TRP A 429 -8.39 -7.47 -26.98
C TRP A 429 -7.37 -6.34 -27.12
N LYS A 430 -7.51 -5.28 -26.32
CA LYS A 430 -6.61 -4.14 -26.32
C LYS A 430 -6.43 -3.58 -24.92
N THR A 431 -5.19 -3.32 -24.55
CA THR A 431 -4.80 -2.60 -23.34
C THR A 431 -4.08 -1.32 -23.73
N ARG A 432 -4.58 -0.18 -23.26
CA ARG A 432 -3.96 1.14 -23.44
C ARG A 432 -3.43 1.63 -22.11
N VAL A 433 -2.15 1.95 -22.03
CA VAL A 433 -1.51 2.47 -20.81
C VAL A 433 -1.15 3.93 -21.01
N GLY A 434 -1.69 4.78 -20.14
CA GLY A 434 -1.41 6.21 -20.10
C GLY A 434 0.00 6.48 -19.55
N TRP A 435 0.71 7.40 -20.18
CA TRP A 435 2.00 7.90 -19.72
C TRP A 435 2.05 9.42 -19.86
N ARG A 436 2.99 10.03 -19.11
CA ARG A 436 3.17 11.47 -18.95
C ARG A 436 1.83 12.14 -18.64
N HIS A 437 1.30 11.84 -17.46
CA HIS A 437 0.06 12.44 -16.97
C HIS A 437 0.19 13.96 -16.97
N ASN A 438 -0.69 14.62 -17.71
CA ASN A 438 -0.92 16.04 -17.64
C ASN A 438 -1.91 16.35 -16.52
N TRP A 439 -1.39 16.80 -15.39
CA TRP A 439 -2.17 17.00 -14.16
C TRP A 439 -3.16 18.16 -14.23
N ALA A 440 -2.95 19.11 -15.14
CA ALA A 440 -3.85 20.23 -15.32
C ALA A 440 -3.98 20.58 -16.82
N PRO A 441 -4.77 19.78 -17.57
CA PRO A 441 -5.00 20.01 -19.00
C PRO A 441 -5.50 21.42 -19.28
N GLN A 442 -5.01 22.02 -20.36
CA GLN A 442 -5.25 23.42 -20.70
C GLN A 442 -6.06 23.53 -21.98
N LEU A 443 -7.05 24.42 -21.96
CA LEU A 443 -7.76 24.86 -23.15
C LEU A 443 -6.84 25.68 -24.05
N LYS A 444 -7.16 25.72 -25.35
CA LYS A 444 -6.41 26.51 -26.33
C LYS A 444 -6.27 28.00 -25.94
N SER A 445 -7.30 28.57 -25.31
CA SER A 445 -7.28 29.97 -24.82
C SER A 445 -6.25 30.22 -23.72
N GLU A 446 -5.84 29.17 -23.00
CA GLU A 446 -4.90 29.25 -21.88
C GLU A 446 -3.44 29.05 -22.32
N LEU A 447 -3.21 28.65 -23.57
CA LEU A 447 -1.89 28.29 -24.09
C LEU A 447 -1.23 29.41 -24.90
N GLY A 448 -1.97 30.46 -25.29
CA GLY A 448 -1.44 31.55 -26.12
C GLY A 448 -1.12 31.10 -27.55
N ALA A 449 0.07 31.45 -28.06
CA ALA A 449 0.49 31.15 -29.44
C ALA A 449 1.00 29.70 -29.63
N ALA A 450 0.29 28.71 -29.08
CA ALA A 450 0.66 27.31 -29.13
C ALA A 450 0.51 26.69 -30.53
N THR A 451 1.48 25.87 -30.93
CA THR A 451 1.38 25.02 -32.11
C THR A 451 0.30 23.95 -31.96
N ALA A 452 -0.14 23.32 -33.06
CA ALA A 452 -1.11 22.22 -33.00
C ALA A 452 -0.61 21.03 -32.14
N SER A 453 0.69 20.72 -32.21
CA SER A 453 1.30 19.68 -31.39
C SER A 453 1.31 20.03 -29.91
N GLN A 454 1.57 21.29 -29.56
CA GLN A 454 1.49 21.76 -28.16
C GLN A 454 0.05 21.77 -27.64
N GLN A 455 -0.93 22.13 -28.49
CA GLN A 455 -2.36 22.08 -28.12
C GLN A 455 -2.80 20.65 -27.80
N LEU A 456 -2.34 19.65 -28.55
CA LEU A 456 -2.61 18.24 -28.25
C LEU A 456 -1.88 17.79 -26.97
N LEU A 457 -0.60 18.15 -26.84
CA LEU A 457 0.23 17.75 -25.71
C LEU A 457 -0.30 18.27 -24.36
N TYR A 458 -0.70 19.54 -24.31
CA TYR A 458 -1.17 20.18 -23.08
C TYR A 458 -2.69 20.12 -22.91
N GLY A 459 -3.45 19.74 -23.95
CA GLY A 459 -4.91 19.64 -23.91
C GLY A 459 -5.45 18.29 -23.48
N GLU A 460 -4.69 17.21 -23.70
CA GLU A 460 -5.06 15.85 -23.28
C GLU A 460 -4.51 15.53 -21.89
N GLU A 461 -5.29 14.84 -21.06
CA GLU A 461 -4.86 14.37 -19.72
C GLU A 461 -3.76 13.30 -19.83
N TRP A 462 -3.84 12.47 -20.87
CA TRP A 462 -2.96 11.32 -21.05
C TRP A 462 -2.50 11.17 -22.49
N THR A 463 -1.23 10.80 -22.65
CA THR A 463 -0.78 10.14 -23.89
C THR A 463 -0.86 8.63 -23.68
N TYR A 464 -1.40 7.88 -24.65
CA TYR A 464 -1.55 6.43 -24.52
C TYR A 464 -0.60 5.68 -25.46
N VAL A 465 -0.02 4.61 -24.94
CA VAL A 465 0.55 3.51 -25.73
C VAL A 465 -0.37 2.30 -25.64
N GLN A 466 -0.30 1.40 -26.62
CA GLN A 466 -1.24 0.28 -26.71
C GLN A 466 -0.55 -1.04 -27.05
N ALA A 467 -1.10 -2.13 -26.50
CA ALA A 467 -0.86 -3.49 -26.95
C ALA A 467 -2.23 -4.12 -27.29
N GLN A 468 -2.30 -4.85 -28.41
CA GLN A 468 -3.56 -5.45 -28.88
C GLN A 468 -3.36 -6.84 -29.48
N ASP A 469 -4.42 -7.64 -29.44
CA ASP A 469 -4.53 -8.91 -30.14
C ASP A 469 -5.87 -8.97 -30.90
N ASP A 470 -5.81 -8.79 -32.22
CA ASP A 470 -7.01 -8.76 -33.07
C ASP A 470 -7.67 -10.14 -33.20
N ALA A 471 -6.93 -11.23 -32.93
CA ALA A 471 -7.52 -12.57 -32.90
C ALA A 471 -8.44 -12.75 -31.68
N VAL A 472 -8.10 -12.13 -30.55
CA VAL A 472 -8.98 -12.06 -29.38
C VAL A 472 -10.26 -11.30 -29.70
N GLN A 473 -10.18 -10.18 -30.42
CA GLN A 473 -11.36 -9.43 -30.86
C GLN A 473 -12.26 -10.24 -31.80
N LEU A 474 -11.66 -11.02 -32.70
CA LEU A 474 -12.39 -11.89 -33.61
C LEU A 474 -13.08 -13.06 -32.87
N LEU A 475 -12.40 -13.66 -31.89
CA LEU A 475 -12.91 -14.79 -31.12
C LEU A 475 -13.96 -14.39 -30.09
N HIS A 476 -13.76 -13.24 -29.42
CA HIS A 476 -14.61 -12.74 -28.34
C HIS A 476 -15.28 -11.43 -28.77
N ALA A 477 -16.53 -11.52 -29.23
CA ALA A 477 -17.29 -10.37 -29.72
C ALA A 477 -17.53 -9.25 -28.69
N GLN A 478 -17.34 -9.55 -27.39
CA GLN A 478 -17.47 -8.59 -26.28
C GLN A 478 -16.11 -8.25 -25.64
N ALA A 479 -14.99 -8.57 -26.30
CA ALA A 479 -13.68 -8.20 -25.79
C ALA A 479 -13.59 -6.67 -25.65
N PRO A 480 -13.17 -6.14 -24.49
CA PRO A 480 -13.04 -4.71 -24.26
C PRO A 480 -11.68 -4.15 -24.72
N ASP A 481 -11.68 -2.87 -25.10
CA ASP A 481 -10.50 -1.99 -25.14
C ASP A 481 -10.43 -1.26 -23.80
N VAL A 482 -9.40 -1.55 -23.00
CA VAL A 482 -9.27 -1.06 -21.64
C VAL A 482 -8.17 -0.01 -21.53
N PRO A 483 -8.51 1.27 -21.28
CA PRO A 483 -7.54 2.30 -20.90
C PRO A 483 -7.20 2.21 -19.40
N ILE A 484 -5.92 2.37 -19.08
CA ILE A 484 -5.38 2.33 -17.72
C ILE A 484 -4.57 3.60 -17.47
N ALA A 485 -4.79 4.24 -16.31
CA ALA A 485 -3.94 5.31 -15.82
C ALA A 485 -2.58 4.75 -15.40
N GLY A 486 -1.63 4.75 -16.34
CA GLY A 486 -0.31 4.20 -16.13
C GLY A 486 0.59 5.11 -15.31
N GLU A 487 0.42 6.43 -15.28
CA GLU A 487 1.24 7.35 -14.44
C GLU A 487 2.77 7.26 -14.70
N TYR A 488 3.22 6.57 -15.75
CA TYR A 488 4.63 6.45 -16.13
C TYR A 488 5.12 7.77 -16.71
N ALA A 489 6.34 8.19 -16.34
CA ALA A 489 6.93 9.41 -16.87
C ALA A 489 7.49 9.23 -18.29
N LEU A 490 7.88 8.00 -18.65
CA LEU A 490 8.51 7.67 -19.93
C LEU A 490 7.64 6.70 -20.74
N GLU A 491 7.63 6.90 -22.06
CA GLU A 491 6.85 6.08 -23.00
C GLU A 491 7.26 4.61 -22.99
N GLY A 492 8.56 4.32 -22.94
CA GLY A 492 9.09 2.95 -23.00
C GLY A 492 8.61 2.06 -21.86
N ASP A 493 8.50 2.60 -20.65
CA ASP A 493 8.01 1.86 -19.48
C ASP A 493 6.51 1.56 -19.60
N ALA A 494 5.74 2.51 -20.13
CA ALA A 494 4.32 2.29 -20.41
C ALA A 494 4.10 1.24 -21.51
N VAL A 495 4.99 1.17 -22.52
CA VAL A 495 4.93 0.13 -23.56
C VAL A 495 5.17 -1.24 -22.95
N ALA A 496 6.19 -1.37 -22.09
CA ALA A 496 6.49 -2.62 -21.40
C ALA A 496 5.30 -3.09 -20.55
N GLU A 497 4.67 -2.17 -19.81
CA GLU A 497 3.50 -2.48 -18.99
C GLU A 497 2.26 -2.83 -19.82
N ALA A 498 2.01 -2.13 -20.94
CA ALA A 498 0.90 -2.45 -21.84
C ALA A 498 1.02 -3.87 -22.40
N VAL A 499 2.22 -4.27 -22.83
CA VAL A 499 2.50 -5.62 -23.32
C VAL A 499 2.30 -6.66 -22.22
N ARG A 500 2.79 -6.39 -21.00
CA ARG A 500 2.67 -7.31 -19.85
C ARG A 500 1.20 -7.52 -19.46
N GLN A 501 0.43 -6.44 -19.30
CA GLN A 501 -1.00 -6.55 -19.00
C GLN A 501 -1.79 -7.21 -20.12
N GLN A 502 -1.46 -6.92 -21.39
CA GLN A 502 -2.10 -7.59 -22.52
C GLN A 502 -1.80 -9.10 -22.55
N ALA A 503 -0.57 -9.51 -22.22
CA ALA A 503 -0.23 -10.93 -22.11
C ALA A 503 -0.95 -11.61 -20.93
N LEU A 504 -1.23 -10.87 -19.84
CA LEU A 504 -1.91 -11.39 -18.67
C LEU A 504 -3.44 -11.45 -18.85
N LEU A 505 -4.06 -10.41 -19.40
CA LEU A 505 -5.51 -10.21 -19.45
C LEU A 505 -6.10 -10.38 -20.86
N GLY A 506 -5.27 -10.60 -21.88
CA GLY A 506 -5.68 -11.02 -23.23
C GLY A 506 -6.01 -12.51 -23.34
N VAL A 507 -6.07 -13.23 -22.22
CA VAL A 507 -6.50 -14.64 -22.13
C VAL A 507 -7.68 -14.76 -21.15
N ASP A 508 -8.49 -15.81 -21.30
CA ASP A 508 -9.62 -16.05 -20.40
C ASP A 508 -9.16 -16.17 -18.94
N ARG A 509 -9.76 -15.36 -18.07
CA ARG A 509 -9.54 -15.38 -16.61
C ARG A 509 -10.83 -15.70 -15.89
N GLN A 510 -10.71 -16.46 -14.80
CA GLN A 510 -11.85 -16.91 -14.02
C GLN A 510 -11.60 -16.73 -12.52
N ARG A 511 -12.69 -16.51 -11.78
CA ARG A 511 -12.71 -16.56 -10.32
C ARG A 511 -13.34 -17.86 -9.86
N TRP A 512 -12.71 -18.55 -8.92
CA TRP A 512 -13.19 -19.81 -8.36
C TRP A 512 -13.17 -19.76 -6.84
N ARG A 513 -14.25 -20.22 -6.22
CA ARG A 513 -14.37 -20.35 -4.77
C ARG A 513 -14.18 -21.80 -4.37
N ILE A 514 -13.30 -22.03 -3.39
CA ILE A 514 -12.97 -23.37 -2.90
C ILE A 514 -12.84 -23.34 -1.38
N PRO A 515 -13.67 -24.11 -0.64
CA PRO A 515 -13.46 -24.33 0.78
C PRO A 515 -12.32 -25.33 1.02
N VAL A 516 -11.30 -24.96 1.79
CA VAL A 516 -10.04 -25.69 1.99
C VAL A 516 -9.71 -25.82 3.47
N ARG A 517 -9.32 -27.03 3.89
CA ARG A 517 -8.72 -27.32 5.20
C ARG A 517 -7.32 -26.71 5.24
N LEU A 518 -7.22 -25.51 5.79
CA LEU A 518 -5.98 -24.78 5.95
C LEU A 518 -6.03 -24.05 7.29
N ASP A 519 -4.88 -23.79 7.90
CA ASP A 519 -4.78 -22.87 9.02
C ASP A 519 -5.30 -21.48 8.58
N PRO A 520 -6.34 -20.93 9.23
CA PRO A 520 -6.89 -19.63 8.84
C PRO A 520 -5.86 -18.52 8.88
N PHE A 521 -4.85 -18.59 9.74
CA PHE A 521 -3.82 -17.56 9.86
C PHE A 521 -2.62 -17.76 8.92
N ALA A 522 -2.67 -18.75 8.03
CA ALA A 522 -1.66 -18.92 7.01
C ALA A 522 -1.71 -17.75 6.02
N ASP A 523 -0.57 -17.11 5.79
CA ASP A 523 -0.45 -16.00 4.83
C ASP A 523 -0.42 -16.52 3.39
N VAL A 524 -1.58 -16.91 2.88
CA VAL A 524 -1.75 -17.44 1.51
C VAL A 524 -2.22 -16.40 0.50
N LEU A 525 -2.69 -15.24 0.96
CA LEU A 525 -3.21 -14.19 0.10
C LEU A 525 -2.09 -13.62 -0.79
N GLY A 526 -2.33 -13.56 -2.11
CA GLY A 526 -1.34 -13.17 -3.11
C GLY A 526 -0.40 -14.28 -3.56
N ARG A 527 -0.48 -15.48 -2.97
CA ARG A 527 0.29 -16.66 -3.38
C ARG A 527 -0.41 -17.44 -4.48
N VAL A 528 0.36 -18.24 -5.20
CA VAL A 528 -0.10 -19.11 -6.28
C VAL A 528 -0.35 -20.51 -5.76
N CYS A 529 -1.49 -21.07 -6.12
CA CYS A 529 -1.84 -22.45 -5.84
C CYS A 529 -2.15 -23.25 -7.12
N GLN A 530 -2.08 -24.56 -6.99
CA GLN A 530 -2.60 -25.52 -7.96
C GLN A 530 -3.62 -26.44 -7.28
N VAL A 531 -4.76 -26.69 -7.91
CA VAL A 531 -5.81 -27.58 -7.38
C VAL A 531 -5.68 -28.97 -8.01
N ARG A 532 -4.92 -29.86 -7.39
CA ARG A 532 -4.65 -31.20 -7.92
C ARG A 532 -5.82 -32.15 -7.65
N GLY A 533 -6.04 -33.14 -8.52
CA GLY A 533 -7.08 -34.16 -8.35
C GLY A 533 -8.50 -33.71 -8.74
N TYR A 534 -8.68 -32.45 -9.19
CA TYR A 534 -9.96 -31.97 -9.73
C TYR A 534 -9.89 -31.80 -11.26
N THR A 535 -10.22 -32.86 -11.99
CA THR A 535 -10.06 -32.96 -13.45
C THR A 535 -11.11 -32.18 -14.26
N ARG A 536 -12.20 -31.72 -13.64
CA ARG A 536 -13.26 -30.99 -14.32
C ARG A 536 -12.83 -29.55 -14.61
N TYR A 537 -13.26 -29.02 -15.76
CA TYR A 537 -13.01 -27.64 -16.20
C TYR A 537 -11.52 -27.28 -16.38
N GLY A 538 -10.63 -28.28 -16.33
CA GLY A 538 -9.18 -28.09 -16.48
C GLY A 538 -8.52 -27.41 -15.27
N LEU A 539 -9.17 -27.37 -14.10
CA LEU A 539 -8.61 -26.70 -12.91
C LEU A 539 -7.27 -27.29 -12.46
N GLU A 540 -7.09 -28.60 -12.59
CA GLU A 540 -5.83 -29.28 -12.25
C GLU A 540 -4.61 -28.79 -13.05
N ALA A 541 -4.82 -28.29 -14.26
CA ALA A 541 -3.74 -27.78 -15.10
C ALA A 541 -3.44 -26.29 -14.90
N ARG A 542 -4.22 -25.58 -14.06
CA ARG A 542 -4.13 -24.13 -13.90
C ARG A 542 -3.37 -23.75 -12.64
N LEU A 543 -2.60 -22.68 -12.77
CA LEU A 543 -2.00 -21.96 -11.65
C LEU A 543 -2.88 -20.75 -11.35
N MET A 544 -3.35 -20.64 -10.11
CA MET A 544 -4.28 -19.59 -9.70
C MET A 544 -3.76 -18.86 -8.47
N THR A 545 -3.93 -17.54 -8.45
CA THR A 545 -3.54 -16.69 -7.32
C THR A 545 -4.67 -16.64 -6.30
N VAL A 546 -4.37 -16.79 -5.01
CA VAL A 546 -5.34 -16.58 -3.92
C VAL A 546 -5.56 -15.09 -3.77
N VAL A 547 -6.80 -14.65 -3.90
CA VAL A 547 -7.15 -13.21 -3.95
C VAL A 547 -8.13 -12.80 -2.87
N ARG A 548 -8.75 -13.77 -2.19
CA ARG A 548 -9.54 -13.57 -0.98
C ARG A 548 -9.44 -14.80 -0.09
N VAL A 549 -9.43 -14.57 1.22
CA VAL A 549 -9.55 -15.59 2.26
C VAL A 549 -10.68 -15.19 3.19
N GLU A 550 -11.56 -16.12 3.49
CA GLU A 550 -12.63 -15.96 4.47
C GLU A 550 -12.52 -17.09 5.51
N ALA A 551 -12.39 -16.71 6.78
CA ALA A 551 -12.34 -17.60 7.92
C ALA A 551 -13.56 -17.37 8.81
N VAL A 552 -14.25 -18.46 9.13
CA VAL A 552 -15.40 -18.45 10.04
C VAL A 552 -15.06 -19.27 11.29
N ALA A 553 -15.23 -18.68 12.45
CA ALA A 553 -15.03 -19.27 13.76
C ALA A 553 -15.85 -20.57 13.90
N GLY A 554 -15.24 -21.58 14.50
CA GLY A 554 -15.84 -22.91 14.66
C GLY A 554 -15.77 -23.81 13.41
N LEU A 555 -15.35 -23.30 12.24
CA LEU A 555 -15.08 -24.13 11.07
C LEU A 555 -13.62 -24.59 11.04
N ASN A 556 -13.38 -25.81 10.58
CA ASN A 556 -12.04 -26.37 10.38
C ASN A 556 -11.52 -26.19 8.94
N TYR A 557 -12.05 -25.19 8.24
CA TYR A 557 -11.68 -24.84 6.88
C TYR A 557 -11.87 -23.34 6.66
N VAL A 558 -11.16 -22.81 5.67
CA VAL A 558 -11.33 -21.45 5.15
C VAL A 558 -11.89 -21.51 3.74
N THR A 559 -12.56 -20.45 3.31
CA THR A 559 -12.98 -20.29 1.92
C THR A 559 -11.96 -19.44 1.19
N LEU A 560 -11.36 -19.99 0.14
CA LEU A 560 -10.44 -19.27 -0.73
C LEU A 560 -11.17 -18.87 -2.01
N ASP A 561 -11.02 -17.61 -2.43
CA ASP A 561 -11.26 -17.25 -3.82
C ASP A 561 -9.94 -17.21 -4.57
N LEU A 562 -9.91 -17.89 -5.71
CA LEU A 562 -8.78 -18.05 -6.60
C LEU A 562 -9.04 -17.30 -7.91
N TRP A 563 -8.04 -16.59 -8.41
CA TRP A 563 -8.07 -15.89 -9.70
C TRP A 563 -6.99 -16.45 -10.62
N GLY A 564 -7.33 -16.77 -11.86
CA GLY A 564 -6.35 -17.27 -12.83
C GLY A 564 -6.93 -17.63 -14.18
#